data_AF-A0A061P0N3-F1
#
_entry.id   AF-A0A061P0N3-F1
#
_cell.length_a   1.000
_cell.length_b   1.000
_cell.length_c   1.000
_cell.angle_alpha   90.00
_cell.angle_beta   90.00
_cell.angle_gamma   90.00
#
_symmetry.space_group_name_H-M   'P 1'
#
loop_
_entity.id
_entity.type
_entity.pdbx_description
1 polymer ?
#
loop_
_entity_poly.entity_id
_entity_poly.type
_entity_poly.pdbx_seq_one_letter_code
_entity_poly.pdbx_strand_id
1 'polypeptide(L)'
;MKQLIQLMKFIIVVFLVTTLTLVDVGQAAISSPNAPVGDNLGPVTSRDTIYQIVTDRFVDGNSNNNVPEGFDPTLFDGTGEDLKLYQGGDFAGIVEKIPYLKEMGITAVWISAPYSNRDTEILDYQSDGSIDRWTSFHAITPEISLKRISILDL
;
A
#
# COMPACT_ATOMS: atom_id res chain seq x y z
N MET A 1 48.32 26.76 -40.47
CA MET A 1 46.92 26.79 -40.96
C MET A 1 46.14 25.51 -40.69
N LYS A 2 46.62 24.31 -41.08
CA LYS A 2 45.90 23.04 -40.84
C LYS A 2 45.61 22.73 -39.36
N GLN A 3 46.58 22.99 -38.46
CA GLN A 3 46.41 22.80 -37.01
C GLN A 3 45.37 23.75 -36.39
N LEU A 4 45.26 24.98 -36.90
CA LEU A 4 44.29 25.97 -36.43
C LEU A 4 42.86 25.56 -36.81
N ILE A 5 42.68 25.01 -38.02
CA ILE A 5 41.39 24.49 -38.49
C ILE A 5 40.98 23.25 -37.70
N GLN A 6 41.94 22.41 -37.32
CA GLN A 6 41.68 21.19 -36.55
C GLN A 6 41.30 21.50 -35.09
N LEU A 7 41.95 22.49 -34.47
CA LEU A 7 41.58 23.00 -33.16
C LEU A 7 40.19 23.64 -33.16
N MET A 8 39.86 24.41 -34.20
CA MET A 8 38.56 25.07 -34.33
C MET A 8 37.42 24.05 -34.53
N LYS A 9 37.66 22.98 -35.30
CA LYS A 9 36.72 21.86 -35.44
C LYS A 9 36.51 21.11 -34.12
N PHE A 10 37.58 20.90 -33.36
CA PHE A 10 37.48 20.24 -32.05
C PHE A 10 36.66 21.07 -31.06
N ILE A 11 36.88 22.39 -31.01
CA ILE A 11 36.11 23.30 -30.16
C ILE A 11 34.63 23.32 -30.56
N ILE A 12 34.32 23.35 -31.86
CA ILE A 12 32.92 23.32 -32.34
C ILE A 12 32.24 21.99 -31.97
N VAL A 13 32.93 20.85 -32.11
CA VAL A 13 32.38 19.53 -31.75
C VAL A 13 32.16 19.42 -30.25
N VAL A 14 33.10 19.89 -29.41
CA VAL A 14 32.92 19.92 -27.95
C VAL A 14 31.74 20.81 -27.57
N PHE A 15 31.61 22.00 -28.18
CA PHE A 15 30.48 22.90 -27.94
C PHE A 15 29.14 22.27 -28.33
N LEU A 16 29.09 21.55 -29.47
CA LEU A 16 27.89 20.86 -29.96
C LEU A 16 27.48 19.66 -29.10
N VAL A 17 28.45 18.95 -28.51
CA VAL A 17 28.20 17.81 -27.61
C VAL A 17 27.78 18.30 -26.22
N THR A 18 28.30 19.42 -25.74
CA THR A 18 27.90 20.00 -24.45
C THR A 18 26.50 20.61 -24.44
N THR A 19 25.96 21.02 -25.60
CA THR A 19 24.58 21.53 -25.68
C THR A 19 23.52 20.42 -25.75
N LEU A 20 23.92 19.15 -25.86
CA LEU A 20 23.00 18.02 -26.06
C LEU A 20 22.60 17.28 -24.76
N THR A 21 23.12 17.68 -23.59
CA THR A 21 22.85 16.96 -22.32
C THR A 21 21.93 17.68 -21.33
N LEU A 22 21.27 18.77 -21.73
CA LEU A 22 20.30 19.47 -20.87
C LEU A 22 19.07 19.89 -21.68
N VAL A 23 18.37 18.91 -22.24
CA VAL A 23 16.93 19.07 -22.48
C VAL A 23 16.26 18.33 -21.34
N ASP A 24 16.09 19.04 -20.23
CA ASP A 24 15.13 18.64 -19.20
C ASP A 24 13.76 18.73 -19.87
N VAL A 25 13.23 17.58 -20.30
CA VAL A 25 11.82 17.49 -20.65
C VAL A 25 11.10 17.64 -19.33
N GLY A 26 10.83 18.90 -18.97
CA GLY A 26 9.90 19.21 -17.91
C GLY A 26 8.62 18.42 -18.19
N GLN A 27 8.37 17.40 -17.37
CA GLN A 27 7.04 16.85 -17.24
C GLN A 27 6.19 18.00 -16.72
N ALA A 28 5.59 18.75 -17.64
CA ALA A 28 4.36 19.43 -17.34
C ALA A 28 3.41 18.31 -16.90
N ALA A 29 3.25 18.17 -15.58
CA ALA A 29 2.14 17.45 -15.02
C ALA A 29 0.91 18.02 -15.73
N ILE A 30 0.30 17.23 -16.61
CA ILE A 30 -1.02 17.52 -17.13
C ILE A 30 -1.90 17.43 -15.89
N SER A 31 -2.12 18.58 -15.26
CA SER A 31 -3.11 18.72 -14.21
C SER A 31 -4.43 18.31 -14.83
N SER A 32 -4.94 17.16 -14.42
CA SER A 32 -6.29 16.75 -14.72
C SER A 32 -7.21 17.92 -14.32
N PRO A 33 -8.04 18.45 -15.22
CA PRO A 33 -8.85 19.64 -14.96
C PRO A 33 -9.96 19.41 -13.92
N ASN A 34 -10.02 18.21 -13.32
CA ASN A 34 -10.98 17.82 -12.28
C ASN A 34 -10.29 17.32 -11.00
N ALA A 35 -9.25 18.02 -10.50
CA ALA A 35 -8.78 17.81 -9.14
C ALA A 35 -9.39 18.85 -8.19
N PRO A 36 -10.49 18.54 -7.47
CA PRO A 36 -10.84 19.27 -6.26
C PRO A 36 -10.61 18.34 -5.07
N VAL A 37 -9.45 18.39 -4.43
CA VAL A 37 -9.35 17.91 -3.04
C VAL A 37 -8.44 18.87 -2.30
N GLY A 38 -9.05 19.87 -1.67
CA GLY A 38 -8.41 20.55 -0.55
C GLY A 38 -8.22 19.55 0.60
N ASP A 39 -7.25 19.83 1.48
CA ASP A 39 -6.71 18.98 2.56
C ASP A 39 -7.70 18.44 3.62
N ASN A 40 -9.00 18.36 3.33
CA ASN A 40 -9.98 17.67 4.15
C ASN A 40 -10.79 16.72 3.27
N LEU A 41 -10.50 15.42 3.38
CA LEU A 41 -11.35 14.34 2.92
C LEU A 41 -12.73 14.56 3.56
N GLY A 42 -13.71 14.96 2.76
CA GLY A 42 -15.06 15.24 3.24
C GLY A 42 -15.73 13.98 3.79
N PRO A 43 -17.00 14.04 4.23
CA PRO A 43 -17.75 12.81 4.41
C PRO A 43 -17.95 12.11 3.06
N VAL A 44 -17.98 10.77 3.07
CA VAL A 44 -18.43 9.96 1.94
C VAL A 44 -19.81 10.42 1.47
N THR A 45 -19.97 10.57 0.17
CA THR A 45 -21.18 11.07 -0.49
C THR A 45 -21.78 10.01 -1.41
N SER A 46 -22.96 10.29 -1.98
CA SER A 46 -23.58 9.44 -3.01
C SER A 46 -22.82 9.40 -4.33
N ARG A 47 -21.77 10.21 -4.49
CA ARG A 47 -20.90 10.22 -5.68
C ARG A 47 -19.72 9.25 -5.55
N ASP A 48 -19.52 8.69 -4.36
CA ASP A 48 -18.36 7.86 -4.08
C ASP A 48 -18.59 6.40 -4.43
N THR A 49 -17.53 5.77 -4.93
CA THR A 49 -17.46 4.33 -5.13
C THR A 49 -16.57 3.74 -4.04
N ILE A 50 -17.19 2.97 -3.14
CA ILE A 50 -16.55 2.43 -1.95
C ILE A 50 -16.01 1.02 -2.26
N TYR A 51 -14.74 0.79 -1.94
CA TYR A 51 -14.13 -0.54 -1.97
C TYR A 51 -13.93 -1.06 -0.54
N GLN A 52 -14.56 -2.17 -0.21
CA GLN A 52 -14.41 -2.79 1.11
C GLN A 52 -13.19 -3.70 1.14
N ILE A 53 -12.33 -3.52 2.14
CA ILE A 53 -11.08 -4.26 2.34
C ILE A 53 -11.14 -5.03 3.66
N VAL A 54 -10.95 -6.35 3.57
CA VAL A 54 -10.56 -7.16 4.71
C VAL A 54 -9.05 -7.07 4.85
N THR A 55 -8.57 -6.29 5.84
CA THR A 55 -7.16 -5.85 5.90
C THR A 55 -6.19 -7.02 5.84
N ASP A 56 -6.36 -8.03 6.71
CA ASP A 56 -5.52 -9.23 6.79
C ASP A 56 -5.48 -10.04 5.48
N ARG A 57 -6.46 -9.88 4.59
CA ARG A 57 -6.62 -10.67 3.36
C ARG A 57 -6.31 -9.90 2.09
N PHE A 58 -5.87 -8.65 2.19
CA PHE A 58 -5.68 -7.81 1.03
C PHE A 58 -4.28 -7.93 0.45
N VAL A 59 -3.29 -7.34 1.11
CA VAL A 59 -1.88 -7.34 0.69
C VAL A 59 -1.00 -7.25 1.93
N ASP A 60 -0.04 -8.16 2.05
CA ASP A 60 1.08 -8.05 3.01
C ASP A 60 2.14 -7.11 2.42
N GLY A 61 2.21 -5.88 2.95
CA GLY A 61 3.22 -4.91 2.57
C GLY A 61 4.43 -4.83 3.51
N ASN A 62 4.40 -5.52 4.64
CA ASN A 62 5.50 -5.55 5.61
C ASN A 62 5.51 -6.86 6.41
N SER A 63 6.09 -7.90 5.81
CA SER A 63 6.20 -9.23 6.43
C SER A 63 6.87 -9.27 7.81
N ASN A 64 7.61 -8.23 8.21
CA ASN A 64 8.22 -8.16 9.53
C ASN A 64 7.20 -8.00 10.67
N ASN A 65 5.97 -7.57 10.37
CA ASN A 65 4.91 -7.39 11.38
C ASN A 65 3.92 -8.56 11.47
N ASN A 66 4.13 -9.62 10.68
CA ASN A 66 3.23 -10.78 10.63
C ASN A 66 3.26 -11.59 11.94
N VAL A 67 4.42 -11.67 12.57
CA VAL A 67 4.67 -12.38 13.82
C VAL A 67 5.49 -11.45 14.74
N PRO A 68 4.85 -10.45 15.37
CA PRO A 68 5.56 -9.54 16.27
C PRO A 68 6.00 -10.25 17.55
N GLU A 69 6.82 -9.58 18.35
CA GLU A 69 7.27 -10.13 19.63
C GLU A 69 6.09 -10.49 20.54
N GLY A 70 6.10 -11.72 21.07
CA GLY A 70 5.04 -12.22 21.96
C GLY A 70 3.80 -12.77 21.26
N PHE A 71 3.75 -12.74 19.93
CA PHE A 71 2.70 -13.40 19.14
C PHE A 71 3.00 -14.89 18.97
N ASP A 72 1.97 -15.73 19.05
CA ASP A 72 2.10 -17.18 18.80
C ASP A 72 2.24 -17.44 17.29
N PRO A 73 3.39 -17.91 16.79
CA PRO A 73 3.61 -18.12 15.36
C PRO A 73 2.67 -19.17 14.74
N THR A 74 2.07 -20.04 15.56
CA THR A 74 1.11 -21.05 15.07
C THR A 74 -0.23 -20.45 14.65
N LEU A 75 -0.45 -19.17 14.95
CA LEU A 75 -1.65 -18.42 14.57
C LEU A 75 -1.50 -17.68 13.23
N PHE A 76 -0.35 -17.80 12.57
CA PHE A 76 -0.07 -17.22 11.26
C PHE A 76 0.11 -18.33 10.22
N ASP A 77 -0.56 -18.15 9.08
CA ASP A 77 -0.45 -19.04 7.92
C ASP A 77 0.31 -18.34 6.78
N GLY A 78 -0.23 -17.22 6.29
CA GLY A 78 0.37 -16.43 5.20
C GLY A 78 0.32 -17.11 3.82
N THR A 79 -0.11 -18.37 3.73
CA THR A 79 -0.25 -19.09 2.45
C THR A 79 -1.66 -19.00 1.87
N GLY A 80 -2.65 -18.65 2.68
CA GLY A 80 -4.07 -18.65 2.33
C GLY A 80 -4.74 -20.03 2.40
N GLU A 81 -4.05 -21.06 2.90
CA GLU A 81 -4.57 -22.41 3.05
C GLU A 81 -5.49 -22.55 4.27
N ASP A 82 -5.10 -21.94 5.41
CA ASP A 82 -5.90 -21.93 6.63
C ASP A 82 -6.57 -20.58 6.87
N LEU A 83 -7.79 -20.45 6.34
CA LEU A 83 -8.59 -19.23 6.45
C LEU A 83 -8.98 -18.86 7.90
N LYS A 84 -8.72 -19.74 8.88
CA LYS A 84 -8.93 -19.50 10.32
C LYS A 84 -7.79 -18.71 10.96
N LEU A 85 -6.64 -18.63 10.30
CA LEU A 85 -5.41 -17.99 10.78
C LEU A 85 -5.17 -16.63 10.12
N TYR A 86 -4.22 -15.87 10.67
CA TYR A 86 -3.76 -14.62 10.08
C TYR A 86 -3.00 -14.88 8.77
N GLN A 87 -3.17 -13.98 7.82
CA GLN A 87 -2.63 -14.09 6.47
C GLN A 87 -1.62 -12.98 6.15
N GLY A 88 -1.50 -11.97 7.01
CA GLY A 88 -0.40 -10.99 6.97
C GLY A 88 -0.74 -9.69 6.24
N GLY A 89 -1.97 -9.53 5.76
CA GLY A 89 -2.37 -8.28 5.13
C GLY A 89 -2.34 -7.09 6.10
N ASP A 90 -1.84 -5.95 5.64
CA ASP A 90 -1.57 -4.81 6.51
C ASP A 90 -1.80 -3.44 5.83
N PHE A 91 -1.60 -2.37 6.60
CA PHE A 91 -1.76 -1.01 6.08
C PHE A 91 -0.66 -0.59 5.10
N ALA A 92 0.54 -1.17 5.18
CA ALA A 92 1.58 -0.90 4.21
C ALA A 92 1.15 -1.40 2.82
N GLY A 93 0.57 -2.60 2.76
CA GLY A 93 0.02 -3.19 1.54
C GLY A 93 -1.19 -2.40 1.00
N ILE A 94 -2.08 -1.92 1.87
CA ILE A 94 -3.18 -1.04 1.46
C ILE A 94 -2.65 0.24 0.81
N VAL A 95 -1.68 0.90 1.45
CA VAL A 95 -1.05 2.12 0.92
C VAL A 95 -0.38 1.86 -0.43
N GLU A 96 0.32 0.73 -0.57
CA GLU A 96 0.95 0.33 -1.82
C GLU A 96 -0.07 0.18 -2.97
N LYS A 97 -1.29 -0.28 -2.68
CA LYS A 97 -2.35 -0.45 -3.71
C LYS A 97 -3.27 0.76 -3.89
N ILE A 98 -3.05 1.88 -3.22
CA ILE A 98 -3.83 3.10 -3.49
C ILE A 98 -3.84 3.46 -4.99
N PRO A 99 -2.70 3.47 -5.72
CA PRO A 99 -2.70 3.74 -7.16
C PRO A 99 -3.60 2.78 -7.95
N TYR A 100 -3.55 1.47 -7.64
CA TYR A 100 -4.40 0.45 -8.25
C TYR A 100 -5.89 0.72 -8.02
N LEU A 101 -6.28 1.09 -6.79
CA LEU A 101 -7.66 1.42 -6.46
C LEU A 101 -8.13 2.68 -7.18
N LYS A 102 -7.28 3.70 -7.30
CA LYS A 102 -7.58 4.93 -8.05
C LYS A 102 -7.74 4.68 -9.54
N GLU A 103 -6.88 3.85 -10.14
CA GLU A 103 -6.99 3.44 -11.55
C GLU A 103 -8.28 2.68 -11.84
N MET A 104 -8.79 1.91 -10.87
CA MET A 104 -10.08 1.24 -10.93
C MET A 104 -11.27 2.20 -10.83
N GLY A 105 -11.05 3.45 -10.41
CA GLY A 105 -12.10 4.45 -10.18
C GLY A 105 -12.73 4.40 -8.79
N ILE A 106 -12.08 3.74 -7.82
CA ILE A 106 -12.47 3.76 -6.42
C ILE A 106 -12.14 5.14 -5.84
N THR A 107 -13.08 5.70 -5.07
CA THR A 107 -12.94 7.02 -4.44
C THR A 107 -12.93 6.96 -2.92
N ALA A 108 -13.32 5.82 -2.33
CA ALA A 108 -13.25 5.62 -0.88
C ALA A 108 -12.96 4.16 -0.55
N VAL A 109 -12.24 3.92 0.56
CA VAL A 109 -12.02 2.57 1.10
C VAL A 109 -12.65 2.38 2.47
N TRP A 110 -13.36 1.26 2.63
CA TRP A 110 -13.85 0.80 3.92
C TRP A 110 -13.01 -0.38 4.39
N ILE A 111 -12.17 -0.16 5.41
CA ILE A 111 -11.25 -1.17 5.94
C ILE A 111 -11.83 -1.91 7.15
N SER A 112 -11.19 -3.03 7.51
CA SER A 112 -11.43 -3.71 8.79
C SER A 112 -11.10 -2.79 9.97
N ALA A 113 -11.64 -3.12 11.14
CA ALA A 113 -11.52 -2.26 12.31
C ALA A 113 -10.06 -2.04 12.73
N PRO A 114 -9.61 -0.79 12.96
CA PRO A 114 -8.19 -0.49 13.11
C PRO A 114 -7.66 -0.66 14.53
N TYR A 115 -8.26 -1.56 15.33
CA TYR A 115 -7.84 -1.81 16.71
C TYR A 115 -7.23 -3.20 16.84
N SER A 116 -6.32 -3.35 17.81
CA SER A 116 -5.77 -4.64 18.18
C SER A 116 -6.89 -5.57 18.65
N ASN A 117 -6.91 -6.78 18.13
CA ASN A 117 -7.84 -7.81 18.57
C ASN A 117 -7.12 -8.79 19.51
N ARG A 118 -7.79 -9.87 19.90
CA ARG A 118 -7.17 -10.88 20.74
C ARG A 118 -6.09 -11.64 19.97
N ASP A 119 -4.86 -11.59 20.45
CA ASP A 119 -3.70 -12.35 19.96
C ASP A 119 -3.62 -13.75 20.61
N THR A 120 -4.78 -14.36 20.84
CA THR A 120 -4.88 -15.67 21.50
C THR A 120 -5.86 -16.53 20.71
N GLU A 121 -5.55 -17.82 20.59
CA GLU A 121 -6.46 -18.79 19.96
C GLU A 121 -7.83 -18.80 20.65
N ILE A 122 -8.87 -18.96 19.83
CA ILE A 122 -10.20 -19.36 20.27
C ILE A 122 -10.30 -20.86 19.99
N LEU A 123 -10.46 -21.63 21.06
CA LEU A 123 -10.65 -23.07 20.99
C LEU A 123 -12.14 -23.39 20.89
N ASP A 124 -12.55 -23.99 19.77
CA ASP A 124 -13.91 -24.46 19.55
C ASP A 124 -13.96 -25.99 19.58
N TYR A 125 -14.65 -26.53 20.59
CA TYR A 125 -14.71 -27.97 20.85
C TYR A 125 -15.85 -28.60 20.05
N GLN A 126 -15.49 -29.47 19.11
CA GLN A 126 -16.44 -30.13 18.24
C GLN A 126 -17.05 -31.38 18.89
N SER A 127 -18.23 -31.78 18.41
CA SER A 127 -18.94 -32.96 18.92
C SER A 127 -18.23 -34.29 18.69
N ASP A 128 -17.29 -34.34 17.74
CA ASP A 128 -16.45 -35.51 17.42
C ASP A 128 -15.15 -35.57 18.25
N GLY A 129 -14.94 -34.61 19.16
CA GLY A 129 -13.75 -34.51 20.00
C GLY A 129 -12.57 -33.78 19.35
N SER A 130 -12.71 -33.30 18.12
CA SER A 130 -11.72 -32.40 17.50
C SER A 130 -11.80 -31.00 18.12
N ILE A 131 -10.69 -30.25 18.02
CA ILE A 131 -10.61 -28.86 18.48
C ILE A 131 -10.27 -28.01 17.27
N ASP A 132 -11.18 -27.13 16.91
CA ASP A 132 -10.93 -26.08 15.93
C ASP A 132 -10.27 -24.89 16.62
N ARG A 133 -9.19 -24.40 15.99
CA ARG A 133 -8.47 -23.21 16.43
C ARG A 133 -8.82 -22.06 15.51
N TRP A 134 -9.26 -20.96 16.09
CA TRP A 134 -9.59 -19.75 15.36
C TRP A 134 -8.77 -18.58 15.86
N THR A 135 -8.35 -17.73 14.93
CA THR A 135 -7.88 -16.39 15.26
C THR A 135 -9.00 -15.38 15.09
N SER A 136 -8.79 -14.17 15.59
CA SER A 136 -9.75 -13.11 15.40
C SER A 136 -9.68 -12.62 13.96
N PHE A 137 -10.75 -12.85 13.17
CA PHE A 137 -10.86 -12.53 11.74
C PHE A 137 -10.56 -11.08 11.30
N HIS A 138 -10.33 -10.16 12.24
CA HIS A 138 -10.25 -8.71 11.97
C HIS A 138 -9.21 -7.99 12.84
N ALA A 139 -8.14 -8.64 13.28
CA ALA A 139 -7.11 -7.98 14.08
C ALA A 139 -5.99 -7.38 13.26
N ILE A 140 -5.47 -6.28 13.79
CA ILE A 140 -4.12 -5.78 13.53
C ILE A 140 -3.19 -6.41 14.58
N THR A 141 -2.02 -6.88 14.15
CA THR A 141 -0.96 -7.33 15.06
C THR A 141 -0.55 -6.19 16.02
N PRO A 142 -0.29 -6.47 17.31
CA PRO A 142 -0.31 -5.48 18.40
C PRO A 142 0.71 -4.33 18.31
N GLU A 143 1.62 -4.34 17.35
CA GLU A 143 2.67 -3.32 17.24
C GLU A 143 2.28 -2.09 16.42
N ILE A 144 1.15 -2.11 15.70
CA ILE A 144 0.71 -0.96 14.89
C ILE A 144 -0.37 -0.17 15.64
N SER A 145 0.00 0.34 16.82
CA SER A 145 -0.84 1.26 17.59
C SER A 145 -0.91 2.64 16.93
N LEU A 146 -2.08 2.90 16.33
CA LEU A 146 -2.71 4.20 16.15
C LEU A 146 -1.99 5.26 15.30
N LYS A 147 -2.36 5.28 14.00
CA LYS A 147 -2.85 6.53 13.40
C LYS A 147 -4.27 6.30 12.91
N ARG A 148 -5.20 7.15 13.38
CA ARG A 148 -6.61 7.17 12.96
C ARG A 148 -6.74 7.00 11.46
N ILE A 149 -7.28 5.88 11.01
CA ILE A 149 -7.73 5.70 9.64
C ILE A 149 -9.17 5.20 9.75
N SER A 150 -10.08 6.16 9.90
CA SER A 150 -11.50 5.96 9.65
C SER A 150 -11.76 6.53 8.26
N ILE A 151 -11.93 5.64 7.28
CA ILE A 151 -12.27 5.96 5.88
C ILE A 151 -11.19 6.82 5.19
N LEU A 152 -10.38 6.18 4.34
CA LEU A 152 -9.55 6.92 3.39
C LEU A 152 -10.43 7.17 2.16
N ASP A 153 -10.86 8.42 1.97
CA ASP A 153 -11.25 8.89 0.63
C ASP A 153 -9.95 9.08 -0.17
N LEU A 154 -9.88 8.48 -1.36
CA LEU A 154 -8.67 8.33 -2.17
C LEU A 154 -8.47 9.46 -3.19
#